data_AF-A0A7S0N781-F1
#
_entry.id   AF-A0A7S0N781-F1
#
_cell.length_a   1.000
_cell.length_b   1.000
_cell.length_c   1.000
_cell.angle_alpha   90.00
_cell.angle_beta   90.00
_cell.angle_gamma   90.00
#
_symmetry.space_group_name_H-M   'P 1'
#
loop_
_entity.id
_entity.type
_entity.pdbx_description
1 polymer ?
#
loop_
_entity_poly.entity_id
_entity_poly.type
_entity_poly.pdbx_seq_one_letter_code
_entity_poly.pdbx_strand_id
1 'polypeptide(L)'
;MTPNIFSEVDDASDQWSWSEKLGYDRAQELLDYHFSQFLNLKEDMAWLAQHNFTAVRIPVGYWMFLSREELQDMGVPYTAEGVEYLDAAFSQAETQNLDVVVCMHGAPGSQNGMQESGHEQDQAQWTEGDNMEKTL
;
A
#
# COMPACT_ATOMS: atom_id res chain seq x y z
N MET A 1 -5.42 -11.94 1.39
CA MET A 1 -5.84 -10.65 0.80
C MET A 1 -7.36 -10.53 0.91
N THR A 2 -7.88 -9.31 0.91
CA THR A 2 -9.28 -8.92 1.20
C THR A 2 -10.12 -8.84 -0.08
N PRO A 3 -10.76 -9.93 -0.56
CA PRO A 3 -11.48 -9.91 -1.83
C PRO A 3 -12.64 -8.91 -1.85
N ASN A 4 -13.18 -8.54 -0.69
CA ASN A 4 -14.32 -7.63 -0.61
C ASN A 4 -14.01 -6.21 -1.09
N ILE A 5 -12.77 -5.71 -0.97
CA ILE A 5 -12.45 -4.37 -1.47
C ILE A 5 -12.51 -4.30 -3.00
N PHE A 6 -12.29 -5.43 -3.67
CA PHE A 6 -12.39 -5.57 -5.13
C PHE A 6 -13.82 -5.79 -5.62
N SER A 7 -14.82 -5.90 -4.74
CA SER A 7 -16.17 -6.34 -5.12
C SER A 7 -17.00 -5.33 -5.92
N GLU A 8 -16.61 -4.05 -5.93
CA GLU A 8 -17.32 -3.00 -6.69
C GLU A 8 -16.92 -2.93 -8.16
N VAL A 9 -15.83 -3.59 -8.55
CA VAL A 9 -15.33 -3.59 -9.92
C VAL A 9 -15.03 -5.01 -10.38
N ASP A 10 -15.54 -5.37 -11.56
CA ASP A 10 -15.19 -6.63 -12.20
C ASP A 10 -13.79 -6.55 -12.83
N ASP A 11 -13.11 -7.68 -12.96
CA ASP A 11 -11.85 -7.85 -13.71
C ASP A 11 -10.68 -6.95 -13.26
N ALA A 12 -10.57 -6.63 -11.97
CA ALA A 12 -9.39 -5.97 -11.41
C ALA A 12 -8.53 -7.01 -10.67
N SER A 13 -7.29 -7.24 -11.12
CA SER A 13 -6.37 -8.22 -10.51
C SER A 13 -5.38 -7.57 -9.55
N ASP A 14 -5.26 -6.25 -9.56
CA ASP A 14 -4.29 -5.49 -8.76
C ASP A 14 -4.85 -4.12 -8.32
N GLN A 15 -4.09 -3.40 -7.49
CA GLN A 15 -4.51 -2.08 -7.03
C GLN A 15 -4.54 -1.03 -8.16
N TRP A 16 -3.68 -1.15 -9.18
CA TRP A 16 -3.66 -0.26 -10.33
C TRP A 16 -4.99 -0.27 -11.08
N SER A 17 -5.39 -1.43 -11.61
CA SER A 17 -6.61 -1.63 -12.37
C SER A 17 -7.86 -1.39 -11.53
N TRP A 18 -7.81 -1.72 -10.23
CA TRP A 18 -8.87 -1.42 -9.28
C TRP A 18 -9.09 0.09 -9.12
N SER A 19 -8.02 0.85 -8.89
CA SER A 19 -8.08 2.30 -8.71
C SER A 19 -8.48 3.01 -10.01
N GLU A 20 -7.99 2.51 -11.16
CA GLU A 20 -8.34 3.04 -12.48
C GLU A 20 -9.84 2.93 -12.76
N LYS A 21 -10.44 1.77 -12.43
CA LYS A 21 -11.87 1.52 -12.67
C LYS A 21 -12.79 2.31 -11.75
N LEU A 22 -12.42 2.48 -10.49
CA LEU A 22 -13.21 3.25 -9.53
C LEU A 22 -13.07 4.76 -9.72
N GLY A 23 -11.89 5.20 -10.16
CA GLY A 23 -11.49 6.59 -10.10
C GLY A 23 -11.06 7.01 -8.71
N TYR A 24 -10.25 8.08 -8.67
CA TYR A 24 -9.53 8.54 -7.48
C TYR A 24 -10.41 8.70 -6.24
N ASP A 25 -11.51 9.46 -6.31
CA ASP A 25 -12.27 9.82 -5.11
C ASP A 25 -12.98 8.60 -4.48
N ARG A 26 -13.46 7.64 -5.29
CA ARG A 26 -14.12 6.42 -4.78
C ARG A 26 -13.11 5.40 -4.28
N ALA A 27 -11.99 5.23 -4.99
CA ALA A 27 -10.88 4.40 -4.53
C ALA A 27 -10.37 4.89 -3.17
N GLN A 28 -10.24 6.21 -3.01
CA GLN A 28 -9.81 6.82 -1.75
C GLN A 28 -10.78 6.56 -0.60
N GLU A 29 -12.08 6.78 -0.80
CA GLU A 29 -13.09 6.49 0.23
C GLU A 29 -13.04 5.04 0.71
N LEU A 30 -12.85 4.09 -0.22
CA LEU A 30 -12.79 2.66 0.10
C LEU A 30 -11.49 2.28 0.81
N LEU A 31 -10.36 2.88 0.44
CA LEU A 31 -9.07 2.64 1.10
C LEU A 31 -9.06 3.22 2.51
N ASP A 32 -9.59 4.43 2.71
CA ASP A 32 -9.72 5.04 4.04
C ASP A 32 -10.59 4.15 4.95
N TYR A 33 -11.74 3.70 4.45
CA TYR A 33 -12.58 2.76 5.19
C TYR A 33 -11.82 1.46 5.49
N HIS A 34 -11.13 0.90 4.49
CA HIS A 34 -10.36 -0.33 4.65
C HIS A 34 -9.27 -0.18 5.72
N PHE A 35 -8.40 0.81 5.64
CA PHE A 35 -7.33 1.02 6.61
C PHE A 35 -7.86 1.27 8.03
N SER A 36 -8.99 1.96 8.17
CA SER A 36 -9.61 2.20 9.48
C SER A 36 -10.16 0.93 10.15
N GLN A 37 -10.51 -0.11 9.38
CA GLN A 37 -11.18 -1.32 9.88
C GLN A 37 -10.34 -2.60 9.76
N PHE A 38 -9.34 -2.62 8.87
CA PHE A 38 -8.64 -3.84 8.51
C PHE A 38 -7.77 -4.37 9.66
N LEU A 39 -7.14 -3.47 10.41
CA LEU A 39 -6.35 -3.79 11.59
C LEU A 39 -6.80 -2.93 12.77
N ASN A 40 -7.02 -3.56 13.91
CA ASN A 40 -7.05 -2.85 15.17
C ASN A 40 -5.61 -2.78 15.70
N LEU A 41 -4.86 -1.76 15.23
CA LEU A 41 -3.42 -1.65 15.49
C LEU A 41 -3.04 -1.85 16.96
N LYS A 42 -3.84 -1.33 17.89
CA LYS A 42 -3.58 -1.50 19.33
C LYS A 42 -3.71 -2.95 19.78
N GLU A 43 -4.82 -3.59 19.44
CA GLU A 43 -5.09 -4.98 19.85
C GLU A 43 -4.18 -5.97 19.12
N ASP A 44 -3.99 -5.77 17.82
CA ASP A 44 -3.17 -6.64 16.97
C ASP A 44 -1.70 -6.59 17.37
N MET A 45 -1.15 -5.40 17.64
CA MET A 45 0.24 -5.27 18.10
C MET A 45 0.43 -5.79 19.53
N ALA A 46 -0.52 -5.55 20.43
CA ALA A 46 -0.48 -6.12 21.77
C ALA A 46 -0.53 -7.65 21.73
N TRP A 47 -1.35 -8.21 20.83
CA TRP A 47 -1.40 -9.65 20.61
C TRP A 47 -0.05 -10.19 20.13
N LEU A 48 0.59 -9.53 19.17
CA LEU A 48 1.92 -9.92 18.68
C LEU A 48 2.97 -9.92 19.81
N ALA A 49 3.04 -8.85 20.60
CA ALA A 49 3.97 -8.76 21.71
C ALA A 49 3.71 -9.83 22.78
N GLN A 50 2.45 -10.12 23.11
CA GLN A 50 2.07 -11.20 24.03
C GLN A 50 2.51 -12.58 23.54
N HIS A 51 2.64 -12.77 22.23
CA HIS A 51 3.11 -14.00 21.61
C HIS A 51 4.63 -14.00 21.34
N ASN A 52 5.38 -13.07 21.94
CA ASN A 52 6.84 -12.94 21.83
C ASN A 52 7.35 -12.63 20.41
N PHE A 53 6.53 -12.04 19.55
CA PHE A 53 7.04 -11.40 18.34
C PHE A 53 7.82 -10.13 18.73
N THR A 54 8.88 -9.82 18.00
CA THR A 54 9.75 -8.66 18.28
C THR A 54 9.68 -7.59 17.19
N ALA A 55 9.10 -7.90 16.03
CA ALA A 55 9.04 -6.99 14.91
C ALA A 55 7.81 -7.24 14.04
N VAL A 56 7.37 -6.18 13.36
CA VAL A 56 6.37 -6.23 12.28
C VAL A 56 6.99 -5.75 10.98
N ARG A 57 6.66 -6.41 9.87
CA ARG A 57 7.05 -5.97 8.53
C ARG A 57 5.82 -5.36 7.86
N ILE A 58 5.91 -4.10 7.46
CA ILE A 58 4.81 -3.35 6.84
C ILE A 58 5.15 -3.10 5.37
N PRO A 59 4.45 -3.78 4.43
CA PRO A 59 4.55 -3.50 3.00
C PRO A 59 3.95 -2.14 2.66
N VAL A 60 4.65 -1.32 1.87
CA VAL A 60 4.20 -0.01 1.40
C VAL A 60 4.46 0.14 -0.10
N GLY A 61 3.55 0.75 -0.83
CA GLY A 61 3.77 1.13 -2.24
C GLY A 61 4.38 2.53 -2.35
N TYR A 62 5.16 2.79 -3.39
CA TYR A 62 5.74 4.12 -3.63
C TYR A 62 4.67 5.23 -3.68
N TRP A 63 3.49 4.92 -4.24
CA TRP A 63 2.38 5.86 -4.43
C TRP A 63 1.85 6.44 -3.11
N MET A 64 2.04 5.72 -1.99
CA MET A 64 1.64 6.17 -0.67
C MET A 64 2.35 7.47 -0.25
N PHE A 65 3.55 7.73 -0.77
CA PHE A 65 4.38 8.87 -0.39
C PHE A 65 4.28 10.06 -1.35
N LEU A 66 3.39 9.98 -2.35
CA LEU A 66 3.19 11.01 -3.36
C LEU A 66 1.89 11.78 -3.09
N SER A 67 1.90 13.06 -3.42
CA SER A 67 0.69 13.88 -3.45
C SER A 67 -0.21 13.50 -4.64
N ARG A 68 -1.49 13.88 -4.58
CA ARG A 68 -2.43 13.73 -5.70
C ARG A 68 -1.91 14.36 -7.00
N GLU A 69 -1.24 15.52 -6.90
CA GLU A 69 -0.66 16.21 -8.06
C GLU A 69 0.48 15.39 -8.66
N GLU A 70 1.39 14.86 -7.84
CA GLU A 70 2.49 14.01 -8.32
C GLU A 70 1.99 12.70 -8.96
N LEU A 71 0.95 12.08 -8.40
CA LEU A 71 0.32 10.89 -8.99
C LEU A 71 -0.32 11.21 -10.35
N GLN A 72 -0.96 12.37 -10.47
CA GLN A 72 -1.53 12.85 -11.73
C GLN A 72 -0.44 13.14 -12.78
N ASP A 73 0.64 13.79 -12.39
CA ASP A 73 1.79 14.08 -13.25
C ASP A 73 2.49 12.79 -13.73
N MET A 74 2.54 11.77 -12.87
CA MET A 74 3.04 10.44 -13.23
C MET A 74 2.06 9.64 -14.08
N GLY A 75 0.79 10.06 -14.19
CA GLY A 75 -0.23 9.36 -14.95
C GLY A 75 -0.62 8.00 -14.35
N VAL A 76 -0.56 7.86 -13.02
CA VAL A 76 -0.87 6.61 -12.32
C VAL A 76 -2.24 6.71 -11.62
N PRO A 77 -3.03 5.63 -11.56
CA PRO A 77 -4.40 5.68 -11.07
C PRO A 77 -4.50 5.55 -9.54
N TYR A 78 -3.38 5.47 -8.83
CA TYR A 78 -3.36 5.34 -7.39
C TYR A 78 -3.89 6.60 -6.69
N THR A 79 -4.05 6.44 -5.39
CA THR A 79 -4.55 7.46 -4.47
C THR A 79 -3.47 7.79 -3.43
N ALA A 80 -3.46 9.04 -2.94
CA ALA A 80 -2.46 9.58 -2.03
C ALA A 80 -2.84 9.41 -0.55
N GLU A 81 -2.83 8.17 -0.03
CA GLU A 81 -3.20 7.86 1.35
C GLU A 81 -2.46 6.65 1.91
N GLY A 82 -2.52 6.48 3.23
CA GLY A 82 -1.89 5.36 3.94
C GLY A 82 -0.75 5.79 4.88
N VAL A 83 -0.14 6.95 4.65
CA VAL A 83 0.98 7.45 5.48
C VAL A 83 0.54 7.67 6.92
N GLU A 84 -0.65 8.25 7.15
CA GLU A 84 -1.18 8.46 8.50
C GLU A 84 -1.42 7.14 9.26
N TYR A 85 -1.80 6.08 8.55
CA TYR A 85 -1.96 4.75 9.13
C TYR A 85 -0.61 4.09 9.41
N LEU A 86 0.39 4.35 8.58
CA LEU A 86 1.78 3.94 8.85
C LEU A 86 2.34 4.63 10.10
N ASP A 87 2.11 5.93 10.27
CA ASP A 87 2.51 6.69 11.47
C ASP A 87 1.79 6.18 12.72
N ALA A 88 0.50 5.85 12.62
CA ALA A 88 -0.24 5.22 13.69
C ALA A 88 0.32 3.83 14.04
N ALA A 89 0.73 3.05 13.04
CA ALA A 89 1.36 1.75 13.24
C ALA A 89 2.72 1.90 13.95
N PHE A 90 3.56 2.87 13.56
CA PHE A 90 4.80 3.17 14.28
C PHE A 90 4.55 3.51 15.75
N SER A 91 3.57 4.37 16.01
CA SER A 91 3.20 4.79 17.36
C SER A 91 2.76 3.60 18.21
N GLN A 92 1.92 2.71 17.68
CA GLN A 92 1.47 1.52 18.41
C GLN A 92 2.60 0.51 18.63
N ALA A 93 3.47 0.32 17.63
CA ALA A 93 4.58 -0.62 17.72
C ALA A 93 5.56 -0.21 18.82
N GLU A 94 5.82 1.09 18.94
CA GLU A 94 6.62 1.66 20.04
C GLU A 94 6.01 1.32 21.41
N THR A 95 4.68 1.45 21.58
CA THR A 95 4.03 1.11 22.86
C THR A 95 4.16 -0.36 23.26
N GLN A 96 4.37 -1.25 22.30
CA GLN A 96 4.48 -2.69 22.51
C GLN A 96 5.92 -3.20 22.40
N ASN A 97 6.91 -2.31 22.26
CA ASN A 97 8.31 -2.64 22.04
C ASN A 97 8.52 -3.61 20.85
N LEU A 98 7.83 -3.32 19.74
CA LEU A 98 7.98 -4.00 18.46
C LEU A 98 8.79 -3.13 17.50
N ASP A 99 9.81 -3.70 16.88
CA ASP A 99 10.52 -3.06 15.78
C ASP A 99 9.63 -3.02 14.53
N VAL A 100 9.82 -2.01 13.68
CA VAL A 100 9.09 -1.92 12.40
C VAL A 100 10.05 -1.97 11.22
N VAL A 101 9.83 -2.94 10.34
CA VAL A 101 10.51 -3.05 9.05
C VAL A 101 9.59 -2.54 7.96
N VAL A 102 9.83 -1.30 7.52
CA VAL A 102 9.15 -0.74 6.34
C VAL A 102 9.70 -1.41 5.10
N CYS A 103 8.82 -2.00 4.29
CA CYS A 103 9.20 -2.67 3.07
C CYS A 103 8.59 -1.95 1.87
N MET A 104 9.43 -1.30 1.06
CA MET A 104 9.03 -0.86 -0.28
C MET A 104 8.61 -2.08 -1.10
N HIS A 105 7.31 -2.26 -1.26
CA HIS A 105 6.69 -3.46 -1.81
C HIS A 105 6.22 -3.26 -3.25
N GLY A 106 5.96 -2.02 -3.65
CA GLY A 106 5.67 -1.64 -5.02
C GLY A 106 6.57 -0.50 -5.46
N ALA A 107 7.25 -0.68 -6.58
CA ALA A 107 8.06 0.35 -7.23
C ALA A 107 7.42 0.79 -8.57
N PRO A 108 7.68 2.02 -9.05
CA PRO A 108 7.24 2.47 -10.36
C PRO A 108 7.62 1.47 -11.46
N GLY A 109 6.70 1.20 -12.38
CA GLY A 109 6.89 0.22 -13.45
C GLY A 109 6.82 -1.26 -13.01
N SER A 110 6.57 -1.55 -11.73
CA SER A 110 6.63 -2.88 -11.14
C SER A 110 8.00 -3.54 -11.21
N GLN A 111 8.52 -3.97 -10.06
CA GLN A 111 9.80 -4.67 -9.96
C GLN A 111 9.72 -6.17 -10.24
N ASN A 112 8.52 -6.74 -10.36
CA ASN A 112 8.33 -8.18 -10.57
C ASN A 112 7.17 -8.55 -11.50
N GLY A 113 6.37 -7.59 -11.97
CA GLY A 113 5.22 -7.79 -12.85
C GLY A 113 4.00 -8.42 -12.17
N MET A 114 3.96 -8.51 -10.84
CA MET A 114 2.91 -9.22 -10.10
C MET A 114 1.98 -8.27 -9.33
N GLN A 115 0.75 -8.70 -9.07
CA GLN A 115 -0.27 -7.92 -8.36
C GLN A 115 0.19 -7.33 -7.01
N GLU A 116 1.04 -8.02 -6.25
CA GLU A 116 1.53 -7.53 -4.94
C GLU A 116 2.48 -6.33 -5.04
N SER A 117 3.05 -6.09 -6.23
CA SER A 117 3.81 -4.87 -6.52
C SER A 117 2.91 -3.66 -6.79
N GLY A 118 1.60 -3.87 -6.88
CA GLY A 118 0.58 -2.85 -7.15
C GLY A 118 0.20 -2.70 -8.61
N HIS A 119 0.97 -3.27 -9.55
CA HIS A 119 0.67 -3.27 -10.99
C HIS A 119 1.20 -4.56 -11.63
N GLU A 120 0.29 -5.47 -11.97
CA GLU A 120 0.55 -6.69 -12.70
C GLU A 120 0.80 -6.37 -14.17
N GLN A 121 1.94 -6.85 -14.69
CA GLN A 121 2.37 -6.62 -16.07
C GLN A 121 3.10 -7.85 -16.59
N ASP A 122 2.99 -8.10 -17.91
CA ASP A 122 3.72 -9.20 -18.56
C ASP A 122 5.25 -9.10 -18.37
N GLN A 123 5.77 -7.88 -18.26
CA GLN A 123 7.18 -7.61 -18.00
C GLN A 123 7.32 -6.51 -16.95
N ALA A 124 8.18 -6.76 -15.96
CA ALA A 124 8.61 -5.76 -15.00
C ALA A 124 9.35 -4.62 -15.71
N GLN A 125 8.97 -3.37 -15.43
CA GLN A 125 9.54 -2.17 -16.05
C GLN A 125 10.31 -1.29 -15.05
N TRP A 126 10.53 -1.75 -13.81
CA TRP A 126 11.21 -0.97 -12.78
C TRP A 126 12.60 -0.45 -13.20
N THR A 127 13.33 -1.19 -14.05
CA THR A 127 14.66 -0.78 -14.53
C THR A 127 14.63 0.16 -15.74
N GLU A 128 13.44 0.49 -16.25
CA GLU A 128 13.26 1.29 -17.45
C GLU A 128 13.05 2.77 -17.12
N GLY A 129 13.53 3.65 -18.00
CA GLY A 129 13.34 5.10 -17.88
C GLY A 129 13.87 5.66 -16.55
N ASP A 130 13.04 6.44 -15.86
CA ASP A 130 13.33 7.06 -14.57
C ASP A 130 12.66 6.34 -13.38
N ASN A 131 12.15 5.12 -13.59
CA ASN A 131 11.41 4.37 -12.56
C ASN A 131 12.25 4.08 -11.30
N MET A 132 13.53 3.74 -11.47
CA MET A 132 14.45 3.51 -10.34
C MET A 132 14.68 4.79 -9.53
N GLU A 133 14.83 5.93 -10.21
CA GLU A 133 15.04 7.24 -9.56
C GLU A 133 13.79 7.66 -8.77
N LYS A 134 12.60 7.29 -9.25
CA LYS A 134 11.32 7.55 -8.58
C LYS A 134 10.97 6.58 -7.44
N THR A 135 11.80 5.57 -7.18
CA THR A 135 11.54 4.57 -6.13
C THR A 135 11.98 5.05 -4.74
N LEU A 136 12.91 6.00 -4.65
CA LEU A 136 13.54 6.48 -3.41
C LEU A 136 13.82 7.98 -3.42
#